data_AF-A0A833WHB0-F1
#
_entry.id   AF-A0A833WHB0-F1
#
_cell.length_a   1.000
_cell.length_b   1.000
_cell.length_c   1.000
_cell.angle_alpha   90.00
_cell.angle_beta   90.00
_cell.angle_gamma   90.00
#
_symmetry.space_group_name_H-M   'P 1'
#
loop_
_entity.id
_entity.type
_entity.pdbx_description
1 polymer ?
#
loop_
_entity_poly.entity_id
_entity_poly.type
_entity_poly.pdbx_seq_one_letter_code
_entity_poly.pdbx_strand_id
1 'polypeptide(L)'
;MDYGLGIPGDGRCLFRSVVHGACLRAGKPTSSDSRQKELADELRAKVADEFIKRRAETEWFLEGDFDNYVGEMRQPHIWGGEPELLMASHVLQMPITVYMKDKKSGILIIIAEYGQEYGKDNPIRVLYHGYGHYDALRSPIGGAESKWYKKK
;
A
#
# COMPACT_ATOMS: atom_id res chain seq x y z
N MET A 1 15.83 11.98 -9.78
CA MET A 1 15.94 10.69 -9.06
C MET A 1 14.57 10.07 -9.05
N ASP A 2 14.48 8.84 -9.53
CA ASP A 2 13.28 8.02 -9.37
C ASP A 2 13.27 7.48 -7.94
N TYR A 3 12.16 7.64 -7.24
CA TYR A 3 12.01 7.20 -5.85
C TYR A 3 11.44 5.78 -5.77
N GLY A 4 10.81 5.31 -6.86
CA GLY A 4 10.23 3.98 -6.97
C GLY A 4 11.26 2.89 -7.27
N LEU A 5 10.83 1.64 -7.14
CA LEU A 5 11.59 0.45 -7.50
C LEU A 5 11.23 -0.09 -8.90
N GLY A 6 10.31 0.55 -9.62
CA GLY A 6 9.88 0.14 -10.95
C GLY A 6 8.94 -1.06 -10.90
N ILE A 7 7.91 -0.99 -10.05
CA ILE A 7 6.89 -2.04 -9.97
C ILE A 7 6.10 -2.13 -11.28
N PRO A 8 5.88 -3.33 -11.85
CA PRO A 8 5.12 -3.48 -13.10
C PRO A 8 3.64 -3.02 -12.97
N GLY A 9 3.14 -2.37 -14.01
CA GLY A 9 1.72 -1.99 -14.16
C GLY A 9 0.84 -3.10 -14.72
N ASP A 10 0.82 -4.28 -14.09
CA ASP A 10 0.11 -5.48 -14.56
C ASP A 10 -1.23 -5.74 -13.83
N GLY A 11 -1.83 -4.71 -13.23
CA GLY A 11 -3.00 -4.80 -12.36
C GLY A 11 -2.69 -5.22 -10.91
N ARG A 12 -1.43 -5.59 -10.60
CA ARG A 12 -1.00 -5.94 -9.23
C ARG A 12 -0.14 -4.88 -8.57
N CYS A 13 0.02 -3.71 -9.18
CA CYS A 13 1.00 -2.72 -8.74
C CYS A 13 0.90 -2.36 -7.25
N LEU A 14 -0.32 -2.16 -6.72
CA LEU A 14 -0.54 -1.91 -5.29
C LEU A 14 -0.05 -3.07 -4.42
N PHE A 15 -0.54 -4.28 -4.68
CA PHE A 15 -0.20 -5.45 -3.87
C PHE A 15 1.28 -5.82 -3.96
N ARG A 16 1.88 -5.72 -5.16
CA ARG A 16 3.33 -5.87 -5.34
C ARG A 16 4.09 -4.82 -4.54
N SER A 17 3.68 -3.56 -4.59
CA SER A 17 4.33 -2.47 -3.84
C SER A 17 4.31 -2.71 -2.33
N VAL A 18 3.17 -3.18 -1.80
CA VAL A 18 3.02 -3.50 -0.37
C VAL A 18 3.90 -4.69 0.01
N VAL A 19 3.88 -5.79 -0.75
CA VAL A 19 4.74 -6.97 -0.52
C VAL A 19 6.22 -6.59 -0.54
N HIS A 20 6.64 -5.81 -1.54
CA HIS A 20 8.01 -5.31 -1.64
C HIS A 20 8.38 -4.45 -0.44
N GLY A 21 7.53 -3.51 -0.06
CA GLY A 21 7.76 -2.68 1.12
C GLY A 21 7.88 -3.50 2.41
N ALA A 22 7.06 -4.55 2.58
CA ALA A 22 7.18 -5.48 3.70
C ALA A 22 8.50 -6.27 3.69
N CYS A 23 8.96 -6.72 2.51
CA CYS A 23 10.27 -7.38 2.35
C CYS A 23 11.43 -6.44 2.70
N LEU A 24 11.40 -5.20 2.21
CA LEU A 24 12.40 -4.17 2.53
C LEU A 24 12.45 -3.91 4.04
N ARG A 25 11.28 -3.78 4.68
CA ARG A 25 11.16 -3.62 6.13
C ARG A 25 11.81 -4.77 6.90
N ALA A 26 11.67 -6.00 6.39
CA ALA A 26 12.23 -7.21 6.98
C ALA A 26 13.71 -7.46 6.60
N GLY A 27 14.35 -6.59 5.82
CA GLY A 27 15.72 -6.78 5.32
C GLY A 27 15.87 -7.98 4.38
N LYS A 28 14.76 -8.45 3.78
CA LYS A 28 14.77 -9.60 2.87
C LYS A 28 15.13 -9.15 1.44
N PRO A 29 15.88 -9.97 0.68
CA PRO A 29 16.19 -9.67 -0.71
C PRO A 29 14.91 -9.68 -1.57
N THR A 30 14.95 -8.91 -2.66
CA THR A 30 13.92 -8.94 -3.70
C THR A 30 13.86 -10.33 -4.34
N SER A 31 12.67 -10.94 -4.35
CA SER A 31 12.41 -12.23 -4.99
C SER A 31 12.29 -12.11 -6.51
N SER A 32 12.24 -13.25 -7.23
CA SER A 32 11.96 -13.28 -8.67
C SER A 32 10.60 -12.66 -9.01
N ASP A 33 10.41 -12.21 -10.26
CA ASP A 33 9.13 -11.65 -10.70
C ASP A 33 7.95 -12.62 -10.51
N SER A 34 8.13 -13.90 -10.84
CA SER A 34 7.11 -14.93 -10.62
C SER A 34 6.69 -15.01 -9.16
N ARG A 35 7.65 -15.00 -8.24
CA ARG A 35 7.36 -15.07 -6.81
C ARG A 35 6.70 -13.78 -6.30
N GLN A 36 7.07 -12.63 -6.85
CA GLN A 36 6.41 -11.36 -6.51
C GLN A 36 4.93 -11.36 -6.94
N LYS A 37 4.59 -11.95 -8.10
CA LYS A 37 3.20 -12.12 -8.54
C LYS A 37 2.42 -12.99 -7.57
N GLU A 38 2.98 -14.15 -7.22
CA GLU A 38 2.36 -15.07 -6.27
C GLU A 38 2.10 -14.38 -4.93
N LEU A 39 3.10 -13.71 -4.36
CA LEU A 39 2.95 -13.01 -3.08
C LEU A 39 1.92 -11.87 -3.16
N ALA A 40 1.84 -11.16 -4.29
CA ALA A 40 0.85 -10.12 -4.50
C ALA A 40 -0.58 -10.70 -4.58
N ASP A 41 -0.75 -11.83 -5.27
CA ASP A 41 -2.04 -12.53 -5.38
C ASP A 41 -2.44 -13.18 -4.05
N GLU A 42 -1.48 -13.72 -3.30
CA GLU A 42 -1.68 -14.22 -1.92
C GLU A 42 -2.15 -13.09 -0.98
N LEU A 43 -1.51 -11.91 -1.04
CA LEU A 43 -1.93 -10.75 -0.24
C LEU A 43 -3.32 -10.26 -0.65
N ARG A 44 -3.60 -10.18 -1.95
CA ARG A 44 -4.90 -9.80 -2.50
C ARG A 44 -6.02 -10.70 -1.99
N ALA A 45 -5.82 -12.02 -2.02
CA ALA A 45 -6.78 -12.98 -1.50
C ALA A 45 -7.07 -12.73 -0.01
N LYS A 46 -6.03 -12.51 0.81
CA LYS A 46 -6.17 -12.21 2.23
C LYS A 46 -6.86 -10.87 2.49
N VAL A 47 -6.62 -9.86 1.65
CA VAL A 47 -7.30 -8.56 1.73
C VAL A 47 -8.79 -8.72 1.46
N ALA A 48 -9.17 -9.51 0.44
CA ALA A 48 -10.57 -9.83 0.17
C ALA A 48 -11.24 -10.59 1.34
N ASP A 49 -10.51 -11.52 1.98
CA ASP A 49 -11.00 -12.22 3.18
C ASP A 49 -11.16 -11.27 4.37
N GLU A 50 -10.23 -10.31 4.55
CA GLU A 50 -10.28 -9.34 5.64
C GLU A 50 -11.46 -8.36 5.48
N PHE A 51 -11.83 -7.99 4.25
CA PHE A 51 -13.08 -7.24 4.01
C PHE A 51 -14.29 -8.00 4.53
N ILE A 52 -14.44 -9.30 4.21
CA ILE A 52 -15.56 -10.12 4.67
C ILE A 52 -15.59 -10.16 6.21
N LYS A 53 -14.42 -10.37 6.83
CA LYS A 53 -14.28 -10.39 8.29
C LYS A 53 -14.67 -9.06 8.94
N ARG A 54 -14.44 -7.94 8.25
CA ARG A 54 -14.70 -6.57 8.72
C ARG A 54 -15.87 -5.90 8.00
N ARG A 55 -16.82 -6.67 7.47
CA ARG A 55 -17.93 -6.14 6.64
C ARG A 55 -18.66 -4.99 7.33
N ALA A 56 -18.96 -5.13 8.62
CA ALA A 56 -19.64 -4.11 9.42
C ALA A 56 -18.89 -2.76 9.49
N GLU A 57 -17.56 -2.77 9.39
CA GLU A 57 -16.71 -1.58 9.43
C GLU A 57 -16.45 -0.99 8.04
N THR A 58 -16.61 -1.80 6.98
CA THR A 58 -16.06 -1.48 5.65
C THR A 58 -17.12 -1.27 4.57
N GLU A 59 -18.25 -1.96 4.66
CA GLU A 59 -19.27 -1.97 3.60
C GLU A 59 -19.79 -0.58 3.24
N TRP A 60 -19.95 0.31 4.23
CA TRP A 60 -20.53 1.64 4.03
C TRP A 60 -19.66 2.59 3.18
N PHE A 61 -18.35 2.32 3.03
CA PHE A 61 -17.45 3.16 2.24
C PHE A 61 -16.99 2.51 0.93
N LEU A 62 -17.37 1.26 0.68
CA LEU A 62 -17.07 0.60 -0.58
C LEU A 62 -18.09 1.02 -1.65
N GLU A 63 -17.60 1.28 -2.85
CA GLU A 63 -18.45 1.66 -3.97
C GLU A 63 -19.14 0.42 -4.57
N GLY A 64 -20.46 0.48 -4.68
CA GLY A 64 -21.27 -0.57 -5.30
C GLY A 64 -21.76 -1.64 -4.33
N ASP A 65 -22.06 -2.82 -4.85
CA ASP A 65 -22.45 -3.98 -4.05
C ASP A 65 -21.23 -4.62 -3.39
N PHE A 66 -21.29 -4.85 -2.09
CA PHE A 66 -20.16 -5.36 -1.31
C PHE A 66 -19.66 -6.71 -1.81
N ASP A 67 -20.57 -7.65 -2.04
CA ASP A 67 -20.21 -9.01 -2.38
C ASP A 67 -19.60 -9.09 -3.79
N ASN A 68 -20.12 -8.29 -4.73
CA ASN A 68 -19.50 -8.08 -6.03
C ASN A 68 -18.12 -7.41 -5.92
N TYR A 69 -17.99 -6.33 -5.14
CA TYR A 69 -16.71 -5.63 -4.94
C TYR A 69 -15.63 -6.59 -4.46
N VAL A 70 -15.92 -7.37 -3.40
CA VAL A 70 -14.98 -8.34 -2.84
C VAL A 70 -14.70 -9.47 -3.84
N GLY A 71 -15.70 -9.92 -4.59
CA GLY A 71 -15.56 -10.93 -5.64
C GLY A 71 -14.62 -10.48 -6.78
N GLU A 72 -14.80 -9.25 -7.26
CA GLU A 72 -13.94 -8.63 -8.28
C GLU A 72 -12.53 -8.39 -7.76
N MET A 73 -12.36 -7.92 -6.52
CA MET A 73 -11.05 -7.61 -5.95
C MET A 73 -10.11 -8.81 -5.93
N ARG A 74 -10.65 -10.05 -5.88
CA ARG A 74 -9.85 -11.28 -5.98
C ARG A 74 -9.22 -11.48 -7.35
N GLN A 75 -9.76 -10.86 -8.41
CA GLN A 75 -9.28 -11.02 -9.76
C GLN A 75 -7.98 -10.23 -9.98
N PRO A 76 -6.88 -10.84 -10.45
CA PRO A 76 -5.57 -10.21 -10.43
C PRO A 76 -5.38 -8.93 -11.28
N HIS A 77 -6.30 -8.66 -12.20
CA HIS A 77 -6.26 -7.50 -13.09
C HIS A 77 -7.02 -6.29 -12.51
N ILE A 78 -7.81 -6.48 -11.46
CA ILE A 78 -8.51 -5.40 -10.77
C ILE A 78 -7.51 -4.60 -9.95
N TRP A 79 -7.60 -3.26 -10.07
CA TRP A 79 -6.69 -2.35 -9.38
C TRP A 79 -7.19 -2.15 -7.95
N GLY A 80 -6.26 -2.21 -7.00
CA GLY A 80 -6.55 -1.82 -5.62
C GLY A 80 -6.43 -0.30 -5.43
N GLY A 81 -6.92 0.17 -4.30
CA GLY A 81 -6.80 1.55 -3.84
C GLY A 81 -6.72 1.68 -2.33
N GLU A 82 -7.28 2.77 -1.82
CA GLU A 82 -7.29 3.08 -0.39
C GLU A 82 -7.98 2.01 0.48
N PRO A 83 -9.14 1.44 0.09
CA PRO A 83 -9.76 0.34 0.84
C PRO A 83 -8.82 -0.87 1.02
N GLU A 84 -8.14 -1.28 -0.06
CA GLU A 84 -7.21 -2.41 -0.02
C GLU A 84 -5.99 -2.11 0.84
N LEU A 85 -5.48 -0.87 0.85
CA LEU A 85 -4.36 -0.47 1.72
C LEU A 85 -4.74 -0.54 3.19
N LEU A 86 -5.96 -0.10 3.54
CA LEU A 86 -6.47 -0.22 4.90
C LEU A 86 -6.54 -1.70 5.32
N MET A 87 -7.16 -2.55 4.50
CA MET A 87 -7.24 -3.99 4.81
C MET A 87 -5.87 -4.67 4.83
N ALA A 88 -4.97 -4.32 3.92
CA ALA A 88 -3.61 -4.84 3.89
C ALA A 88 -2.84 -4.51 5.19
N SER A 89 -3.08 -3.33 5.77
CA SER A 89 -2.48 -2.95 7.05
C SER A 89 -2.91 -3.89 8.19
N HIS A 90 -4.18 -4.33 8.21
CA HIS A 90 -4.67 -5.31 9.17
C HIS A 90 -4.18 -6.73 8.88
N VAL A 91 -4.15 -7.16 7.61
CA VAL A 91 -3.65 -8.47 7.21
C VAL A 91 -2.18 -8.64 7.61
N LEU A 92 -1.37 -7.60 7.39
CA LEU A 92 0.07 -7.62 7.69
C LEU A 92 0.37 -7.25 9.14
N GLN A 93 -0.59 -6.64 9.85
CA GLN A 93 -0.39 -6.01 11.16
C GLN A 93 0.79 -5.03 11.14
N MET A 94 0.81 -4.14 10.15
CA MET A 94 1.89 -3.17 9.95
C MET A 94 1.32 -1.83 9.48
N PRO A 95 1.89 -0.70 9.94
CA PRO A 95 1.52 0.60 9.41
C PRO A 95 1.97 0.74 7.96
N ILE A 96 1.13 1.39 7.14
CA ILE A 96 1.40 1.71 5.74
C ILE A 96 1.35 3.22 5.56
N THR A 97 2.37 3.80 4.95
CA THR A 97 2.42 5.23 4.61
C THR A 97 2.49 5.38 3.10
N VAL A 98 1.54 6.14 2.54
CA VAL A 98 1.47 6.45 1.12
C VAL A 98 2.11 7.81 0.87
N TYR A 99 3.12 7.82 0.02
CA TYR A 99 3.79 9.03 -0.43
C TYR A 99 3.34 9.39 -1.83
N MET A 100 3.35 10.68 -2.15
CA MET A 100 3.22 11.18 -3.51
C MET A 100 4.26 12.26 -3.73
N LYS A 101 4.77 12.37 -4.95
CA LYS A 101 5.66 13.48 -5.31
C LYS A 101 4.81 14.72 -5.57
N ASP A 102 5.00 15.77 -4.77
CA ASP A 102 4.36 17.05 -5.02
C ASP A 102 4.89 17.67 -6.32
N LYS A 103 3.98 18.06 -7.22
CA LYS A 103 4.34 18.56 -8.55
C LYS A 103 5.04 19.91 -8.51
N LYS A 104 4.79 20.73 -7.49
CA LYS A 104 5.32 22.10 -7.38
C LYS A 104 6.73 22.10 -6.79
N SER A 105 6.90 21.40 -5.68
CA SER A 105 8.14 21.37 -4.91
C SER A 105 9.06 20.21 -5.28
N GLY A 106 8.54 19.16 -5.94
CA GLY A 106 9.31 17.98 -6.31
C GLY A 106 9.67 17.06 -5.13
N ILE A 107 9.25 17.40 -3.91
CA ILE A 107 9.48 16.62 -2.69
C ILE A 107 8.39 15.56 -2.50
N LEU A 108 8.73 14.50 -1.77
CA LEU A 108 7.75 13.51 -1.34
C LEU A 108 6.93 14.07 -0.18
N ILE A 109 5.61 13.95 -0.29
CA ILE A 109 4.64 14.29 0.76
C ILE A 109 3.87 13.03 1.14
N ILE A 110 3.49 12.91 2.41
CA ILE A 110 2.58 11.86 2.88
C ILE A 110 1.16 12.29 2.50
N ILE A 111 0.43 11.40 1.83
CA ILE A 111 -0.97 11.65 1.42
C ILE A 111 -1.97 10.79 2.17
N ALA A 112 -1.54 9.65 2.72
CA ALA A 112 -2.38 8.77 3.54
C ALA A 112 -1.53 7.89 4.46
N GLU A 113 -2.12 7.49 5.58
CA GLU A 113 -1.53 6.58 6.56
C GLU A 113 -2.59 5.59 7.06
N TYR A 114 -2.21 4.31 7.13
CA TYR A 114 -3.08 3.21 7.55
C TYR A 114 -2.38 2.38 8.62
N GLY A 115 -3.16 1.67 9.46
CA GLY A 115 -2.62 0.70 10.42
C GLY A 115 -1.78 1.30 11.55
N GLN A 116 -2.03 2.54 11.95
CA GLN A 116 -1.27 3.23 13.00
C GLN A 116 -1.41 2.56 14.37
N GLU A 117 -2.45 1.75 14.56
CA GLU A 117 -2.66 0.89 15.72
C GLU A 117 -1.63 -0.23 15.84
N TYR A 118 -0.94 -0.59 14.74
CA TYR A 118 0.14 -1.59 14.74
C TYR A 118 1.54 -0.99 14.96
N GLY A 119 1.59 0.30 15.33
CA GLY A 119 2.81 1.05 15.59
C GLY A 119 3.05 2.16 14.58
N LYS A 120 4.08 2.98 14.84
CA LYS A 120 4.48 4.11 13.98
C LYS A 120 5.87 3.96 13.39
N ASP A 121 6.62 2.99 13.89
CA ASP A 121 8.02 2.79 13.51
C ASP A 121 8.14 1.90 12.28
N ASN A 122 8.98 2.35 11.35
CA ASN A 122 9.34 1.63 10.13
C ASN A 122 8.12 1.09 9.34
N PRO A 123 7.23 1.98 8.85
CA PRO A 123 6.07 1.56 8.06
C PRO A 123 6.47 0.97 6.71
N ILE A 124 5.54 0.22 6.13
CA ILE A 124 5.57 -0.10 4.70
C ILE A 124 5.35 1.21 3.94
N ARG A 125 6.28 1.55 3.05
CA ARG A 125 6.23 2.81 2.30
C ARG A 125 5.91 2.52 0.85
N VAL A 126 4.82 3.09 0.36
CA VAL A 126 4.42 3.00 -1.04
C VAL A 126 4.39 4.40 -1.65
N LEU A 127 4.71 4.48 -2.94
CA LEU A 127 4.69 5.70 -3.74
C LEU A 127 3.49 5.65 -4.68
N TYR A 128 2.59 6.62 -4.60
CA TYR A 128 1.52 6.82 -5.56
C TYR A 128 1.94 7.85 -6.60
N HIS A 129 1.83 7.49 -7.88
CA HIS A 129 2.26 8.36 -8.98
C HIS A 129 1.18 9.35 -9.45
N GLY A 130 -0.05 9.27 -8.93
CA GLY A 130 -1.14 10.20 -9.27
C GLY A 130 -1.92 9.85 -10.54
N TYR A 131 -1.60 8.74 -11.22
CA TYR A 131 -2.31 8.23 -12.40
C TYR A 131 -2.78 6.78 -12.24
N GLY A 132 -3.01 6.33 -11.00
CA GLY A 132 -3.47 4.95 -10.72
C GLY A 132 -2.35 3.91 -10.56
N HIS A 133 -1.08 4.33 -10.48
CA HIS A 133 0.05 3.43 -10.27
C HIS A 133 0.67 3.60 -8.89
N TYR A 134 0.93 2.46 -8.25
CA TYR A 134 1.69 2.35 -7.00
C TYR A 134 3.04 1.69 -7.25
N ASP A 135 4.06 2.21 -6.59
CA ASP A 135 5.41 1.66 -6.54
C ASP A 135 5.85 1.47 -5.07
N ALA A 136 6.86 0.64 -4.83
CA ALA A 136 7.49 0.50 -3.53
C ALA A 136 8.51 1.62 -3.33
N LEU A 137 8.42 2.33 -2.20
CA LEU A 137 9.37 3.37 -1.84
C LEU A 137 10.47 2.76 -0.96
N ARG A 138 11.72 2.79 -1.44
CA ARG A 138 12.87 2.51 -0.57
C ARG A 138 12.92 3.55 0.54
N SER A 139 13.22 3.12 1.77
CA SER A 139 13.39 4.03 2.91
C SER A 139 14.21 5.23 2.48
N PRO A 140 13.77 6.47 2.73
CA PRO A 140 14.62 7.62 2.48
C PRO A 140 15.87 7.42 3.33
N ILE A 141 17.01 7.29 2.66
CA ILE A 141 18.30 7.40 3.32
C ILE A 141 18.38 8.87 3.76
N GLY A 142 18.03 9.14 5.02
CA GLY A 142 18.13 10.43 5.70
C GLY A 142 17.46 11.61 5.00
N GLY A 143 16.24 11.98 5.40
CA GLY A 143 15.69 13.25 4.93
C GLY A 143 14.18 13.47 5.05
N ALA A 144 13.53 12.97 6.09
CA ALA A 144 12.20 13.43 6.45
C ALA A 144 12.25 13.98 7.88
N GLU A 145 12.66 15.24 8.02
CA GLU A 145 12.41 15.98 9.25
C GLU A 145 10.89 16.13 9.39
N SER A 146 10.30 15.41 10.34
CA SER A 146 8.96 15.67 10.83
C SER A 146 8.96 17.09 11.42
N LYS A 147 8.42 18.08 10.68
CA LYS A 147 8.17 19.40 11.26
C LYS A 147 6.91 19.31 12.13
N TRP A 148 7.13 19.13 13.42
CA TRP A 148 6.13 19.31 14.46
C TRP A 148 5.60 20.75 14.40
N TYR A 149 4.32 20.93 14.07
CA TYR A 149 3.64 22.19 14.34
C TYR A 149 3.33 22.28 15.83
N LYS A 150 4.09 23.11 16.56
CA LYS A 150 3.67 23.59 17.88
C LYS A 150 2.48 24.53 17.68
N LYS A 151 1.31 24.09 18.15
CA LYS A 151 0.13 24.95 18.29
C LYS A 151 0.45 25.99 19.37
N LYS A 152 0.41 27.28 19.00
CA LYS A 152 0.30 28.40 19.95
C LYS A 152 -1.16 28.53 20.38
#